data_AF-A0A3E2UDX1-F1
#
_entry.id   AF-A0A3E2UDX1-F1
#
_cell.length_a   1.000
_cell.length_b   1.000
_cell.length_c   1.000
_cell.angle_alpha   90.00
_cell.angle_beta   90.00
_cell.angle_gamma   90.00
#
_symmetry.space_group_name_H-M   'P 1'
#
loop_
_entity.id
_entity.type
_entity.pdbx_description
1 polymer ?
#
loop_
_entity_poly.entity_id
_entity_poly.type
_entity_poly.pdbx_seq_one_letter_code
_entity_poly.pdbx_strand_id
1 'polypeptide(L)'
;MADFKKGVSLMTDTSEAAVPEVDDTEYTEGEAKSVIKANEENFIQGLIDAAGFNATETQRIEIAREGRLFFAFNIHPLTSTDYNRCKEKHTKYVRSKQLGMKLPETTDSVKYRSEIIYQATTEDDRKKLWGNKAIWDALLAQGLQIMGPLDVIDYCLKAGEKDRVIDAIDKLSGFESDLEEVAKN
;
A
#
# COMPACT_ATOMS: atom_id res chain seq x y z
N MET A 1 -23.58 -31.44 44.18
CA MET A 1 -22.84 -30.23 43.75
C MET A 1 -23.31 -29.96 42.34
N ALA A 2 -23.87 -28.77 42.07
CA ALA A 2 -24.39 -28.44 40.76
C ALA A 2 -23.22 -28.06 39.85
N ASP A 3 -22.96 -28.86 38.82
CA ASP A 3 -21.96 -28.58 37.79
C ASP A 3 -22.45 -27.40 36.95
N PHE A 4 -21.74 -26.28 37.07
CA PHE A 4 -22.04 -25.05 36.32
C PHE A 4 -21.36 -25.15 34.95
N LYS A 5 -22.07 -25.63 33.93
CA LYS A 5 -21.58 -25.62 32.54
C LYS A 5 -21.56 -24.19 32.01
N LYS A 6 -20.42 -23.78 31.45
CA LYS A 6 -20.19 -22.45 30.88
C LYS A 6 -20.25 -22.58 29.37
N GLY A 7 -21.31 -22.06 28.75
CA GLY A 7 -21.42 -22.00 27.29
C GLY A 7 -20.40 -21.02 26.70
N VAL A 8 -19.68 -21.44 25.68
CA VAL A 8 -18.78 -20.60 24.88
C VAL A 8 -19.39 -20.51 23.47
N SER A 9 -19.68 -19.31 23.02
CA SER A 9 -20.19 -19.08 21.65
C SER A 9 -19.00 -18.87 20.73
N LEU A 10 -18.81 -19.78 19.76
CA LEU A 10 -17.88 -19.59 18.66
C LEU A 10 -18.55 -18.80 17.53
N MET A 11 -17.86 -17.80 16.99
CA MET A 11 -18.19 -17.21 15.69
C MET A 11 -17.14 -17.69 14.69
N THR A 12 -17.57 -18.49 13.72
CA THR A 12 -16.77 -18.91 12.58
C THR A 12 -17.09 -17.98 11.41
N ASP A 13 -16.18 -17.06 11.10
CA ASP A 13 -16.29 -16.23 9.90
C ASP A 13 -15.94 -17.08 8.67
N THR A 14 -16.97 -17.61 8.03
CA THR A 14 -16.87 -18.14 6.67
C THR A 14 -17.55 -17.13 5.75
N SER A 15 -16.75 -16.40 4.96
CA SER A 15 -17.25 -15.37 4.05
C SER A 15 -18.04 -16.00 2.89
N GLU A 16 -19.37 -15.99 2.99
CA GLU A 16 -20.34 -15.59 1.94
C GLU A 16 -21.76 -15.83 2.49
N ALA A 17 -22.51 -14.75 2.76
CA ALA A 17 -23.96 -14.74 3.03
C ALA A 17 -24.57 -16.01 3.68
N ALA A 18 -24.03 -16.45 4.80
CA ALA A 18 -24.61 -17.51 5.62
C ALA A 18 -24.74 -17.01 7.06
N VAL A 19 -25.95 -17.14 7.60
CA VAL A 19 -26.28 -16.88 9.01
C VAL A 19 -25.22 -17.59 9.88
N PRO A 20 -24.62 -16.93 10.89
CA PRO A 20 -23.62 -17.57 11.74
C PRO A 20 -24.23 -18.84 12.36
N GLU A 21 -23.74 -20.00 11.95
CA GLU A 21 -24.13 -21.28 12.52
C GLU A 21 -23.44 -21.37 13.89
N VAL A 22 -24.21 -21.08 14.94
CA VAL A 22 -23.73 -21.17 16.31
C VAL A 22 -23.59 -22.66 16.63
N ASP A 23 -22.35 -23.14 16.67
CA ASP A 23 -22.05 -24.52 17.05
C ASP A 23 -22.25 -24.68 18.56
N ASP A 24 -23.43 -25.15 18.95
CA ASP A 24 -23.84 -25.41 20.34
C ASP A 24 -23.24 -26.71 20.91
N THR A 25 -22.02 -27.08 20.50
CA THR A 25 -21.32 -28.25 21.03
C THR A 25 -20.84 -28.00 22.46
N GLU A 26 -21.25 -28.87 23.40
CA GLU A 26 -20.81 -28.81 24.78
C GLU A 26 -19.37 -29.34 24.91
N TYR A 27 -18.40 -28.44 24.96
CA TYR A 27 -16.98 -28.79 25.16
C TYR A 27 -16.66 -29.08 26.63
N THR A 28 -15.84 -30.10 26.89
CA THR A 28 -15.18 -30.23 28.20
C THR A 28 -14.14 -29.12 28.38
N GLU A 29 -13.75 -28.82 29.62
CA GLU A 29 -12.83 -27.70 29.92
C GLU A 29 -11.47 -27.82 29.21
N GLY A 30 -11.03 -29.06 28.90
CA GLY A 30 -9.81 -29.33 28.12
C GLY A 30 -9.99 -29.07 26.63
N GLU A 31 -11.14 -29.44 26.07
CA GLU A 31 -11.47 -29.22 24.66
C GLU A 31 -11.70 -27.74 24.38
N ALA A 32 -12.40 -27.01 25.25
CA ALA A 32 -12.59 -25.56 25.13
C ALA A 32 -11.26 -24.80 25.13
N LYS A 33 -10.29 -25.19 25.98
CA LYS A 33 -8.93 -24.61 25.99
C LYS A 33 -8.17 -24.90 24.69
N SER A 34 -8.35 -26.10 24.12
CA SER A 34 -7.72 -26.45 22.84
C SER A 34 -8.30 -25.68 21.66
N VAL A 35 -9.61 -25.44 21.64
CA VAL A 35 -10.30 -24.65 20.61
C VAL A 35 -9.92 -23.17 20.70
N ILE A 36 -9.88 -22.60 21.91
CA ILE A 36 -9.40 -21.22 22.12
C ILE A 36 -7.96 -21.08 21.67
N LYS A 37 -7.08 -22.02 22.05
CA LYS A 37 -5.66 -21.98 21.67
C LYS A 37 -5.46 -22.15 20.16
N ALA A 38 -6.20 -23.03 19.51
CA ALA A 38 -6.16 -23.20 18.06
C ALA A 38 -6.65 -21.93 17.34
N ASN A 39 -7.69 -21.27 17.88
CA ASN A 39 -8.16 -19.99 17.34
C ASN A 39 -7.14 -18.86 17.55
N GLU A 40 -6.47 -18.82 18.70
CA GLU A 40 -5.36 -17.88 18.97
C GLU A 40 -4.15 -18.14 18.07
N GLU A 41 -3.76 -19.39 17.85
CA GLU A 41 -2.67 -19.77 16.94
C GLU A 41 -3.00 -19.37 15.49
N ASN A 42 -4.24 -19.60 15.05
CA ASN A 42 -4.72 -19.16 13.73
C ASN A 42 -4.72 -17.62 13.62
N PHE A 43 -5.11 -16.90 14.67
CA PHE A 43 -5.07 -15.44 14.71
C PHE A 43 -3.63 -14.90 14.62
N ILE A 44 -2.70 -15.50 15.36
CA ILE A 44 -1.28 -15.12 15.32
C ILE A 44 -0.71 -15.36 13.93
N GLN A 45 -1.02 -16.50 13.31
CA GLN A 45 -0.56 -16.79 11.95
C GLN A 45 -1.14 -15.78 10.94
N GLY A 46 -2.43 -15.42 11.08
CA GLY A 46 -3.04 -14.38 10.26
C GLY A 46 -2.32 -13.02 10.36
N LEU A 47 -1.88 -12.63 11.57
CA LEU A 47 -1.11 -11.39 11.75
C LEU A 47 0.29 -11.48 11.10
N ILE A 48 0.93 -12.65 11.16
CA ILE A 48 2.24 -12.89 10.52
C ILE A 48 2.10 -12.86 8.99
N ASP A 49 1.06 -13.50 8.45
CA ASP A 49 0.82 -13.56 7.01
C ASP A 49 0.42 -12.18 6.43
N ALA A 50 -0.27 -11.35 7.21
CA ALA A 50 -0.56 -9.97 6.85
C ALA A 50 0.68 -9.05 6.89
N ALA A 51 1.72 -9.43 7.61
CA ALA A 51 2.97 -8.69 7.61
C ALA A 51 3.73 -8.89 6.29
N GLY A 52 4.52 -7.89 5.88
CA GLY A 52 5.34 -8.01 4.67
C GLY A 52 4.55 -7.96 3.36
N PHE A 53 3.31 -7.49 3.39
CA PHE A 53 2.46 -7.25 2.21
C PHE A 53 3.18 -6.49 1.08
N ASN A 54 4.08 -5.56 1.44
CA ASN A 54 4.89 -4.79 0.51
C ASN A 54 5.91 -5.61 -0.32
N ALA A 55 6.22 -6.84 0.07
CA ALA A 55 7.13 -7.73 -0.65
C ALA A 55 6.40 -8.79 -1.49
N THR A 56 5.15 -9.11 -1.14
CA THR A 56 4.38 -10.18 -1.76
C THR A 56 3.36 -9.65 -2.77
N GLU A 57 2.68 -8.55 -2.44
CA GLU A 57 1.65 -7.98 -3.28
C GLU A 57 2.26 -7.09 -4.35
N THR A 58 1.96 -7.40 -5.61
CA THR A 58 2.39 -6.58 -6.73
C THR A 58 1.28 -6.42 -7.76
N GLN A 59 1.24 -5.25 -8.39
CA GLN A 59 0.35 -4.96 -9.50
C GLN A 59 1.16 -4.46 -10.69
N ARG A 60 0.88 -5.01 -11.87
CA ARG A 60 1.48 -4.54 -13.12
C ARG A 60 0.75 -3.30 -13.64
N ILE A 61 1.53 -2.28 -13.98
CA ILE A 61 1.10 -1.02 -14.59
C ILE A 61 1.59 -0.98 -16.03
N GLU A 62 0.69 -0.58 -16.93
CA GLU A 62 1.00 -0.45 -18.36
C GLU A 62 0.78 0.99 -18.83
N ILE A 63 1.82 1.56 -19.46
CA ILE A 63 1.76 2.88 -20.09
C ILE A 63 1.53 2.68 -21.58
N ALA A 64 0.26 2.74 -21.99
CA ALA A 64 -0.16 2.63 -23.38
C ALA A 64 -0.72 3.95 -23.90
N ARG A 65 -0.37 4.33 -25.12
CA ARG A 65 -0.86 5.54 -25.81
C ARG A 65 -1.21 5.16 -27.24
N GLU A 66 -2.38 5.57 -27.71
CA GLU A 66 -2.83 5.33 -29.11
C GLU A 66 -2.77 3.84 -29.51
N GLY A 67 -3.09 2.94 -28.57
CA GLY A 67 -3.06 1.49 -28.80
C GLY A 67 -1.66 0.86 -28.80
N ARG A 68 -0.60 1.65 -28.58
CA ARG A 68 0.76 1.16 -28.43
C ARG A 68 1.17 1.12 -26.96
N LEU A 69 1.66 -0.02 -26.50
CA LEU A 69 2.36 -0.14 -25.22
C LEU A 69 3.76 0.47 -25.32
N PHE A 70 4.08 1.44 -24.46
CA PHE A 70 5.40 2.07 -24.40
C PHE A 70 6.31 1.31 -23.44
N PHE A 71 5.85 1.09 -22.21
CA PHE A 71 6.54 0.29 -21.20
C PHE A 71 5.55 -0.15 -20.11
N ALA A 72 5.99 -1.10 -19.30
CA ALA A 72 5.25 -1.60 -18.15
C ALA A 72 6.21 -1.78 -16.97
N PHE A 73 5.67 -1.71 -15.76
CA PHE A 73 6.41 -1.92 -14.52
C PHE A 73 5.48 -2.42 -13.43
N ASN A 74 6.04 -3.05 -12.40
CA ASN A 74 5.29 -3.53 -11.26
C ASN A 74 5.41 -2.55 -10.10
N ILE A 75 4.29 -2.32 -9.44
CA ILE A 75 4.20 -1.57 -8.18
C ILE A 75 3.87 -2.53 -7.04
N HIS A 76 4.24 -2.14 -5.83
CA HIS A 76 3.86 -2.79 -4.57
C HIS A 76 3.20 -1.75 -3.65
N PRO A 77 2.40 -2.18 -2.67
CA PRO A 77 1.76 -1.27 -1.72
C PRO A 77 2.80 -0.56 -0.83
N LEU A 78 2.41 0.61 -0.33
CA LEU A 78 3.22 1.46 0.55
C LEU A 78 2.63 1.51 1.95
N THR A 79 3.50 1.48 2.95
CA THR A 79 3.09 1.72 4.35
C THR A 79 2.82 3.20 4.59
N SER A 80 2.05 3.55 5.62
CA SER A 80 1.87 4.95 6.03
C SER A 80 3.20 5.67 6.32
N THR A 81 4.20 4.93 6.82
CA THR A 81 5.56 5.44 7.03
C THR A 81 6.25 5.78 5.72
N ASP A 82 6.01 5.03 4.65
CA ASP A 82 6.53 5.33 3.31
C ASP A 82 5.94 6.61 2.75
N TYR A 83 4.61 6.79 2.85
CA TYR A 83 3.96 8.04 2.43
C TYR A 83 4.50 9.25 3.20
N ASN A 84 4.62 9.14 4.52
CA ASN A 84 5.17 10.21 5.36
C ASN A 84 6.60 10.54 4.97
N ARG A 85 7.46 9.53 4.78
CA ARG A 85 8.85 9.73 4.35
C ARG A 85 8.94 10.45 3.00
N CYS A 86 8.09 10.05 2.03
CA CYS A 86 8.04 10.70 0.73
C CYS A 86 7.61 12.17 0.86
N LYS A 87 6.62 12.46 1.70
CA LYS A 87 6.11 13.82 1.95
C LYS A 87 7.15 14.69 2.66
N GLU A 88 7.78 14.19 3.71
CA GLU A 88 8.81 14.90 4.47
C GLU A 88 10.02 15.25 3.60
N LYS A 89 10.48 14.31 2.77
CA LYS A 89 11.62 14.51 1.85
C LYS A 89 11.42 15.69 0.90
N HIS A 90 10.18 15.90 0.47
CA HIS A 90 9.81 16.96 -0.48
C HIS A 90 9.09 18.14 0.19
N THR A 91 9.15 18.23 1.52
CA THR A 91 8.64 19.37 2.29
C THR A 91 9.79 20.21 2.82
N LYS A 92 9.77 21.51 2.54
CA LYS A 92 10.68 22.47 3.13
C LYS A 92 10.22 22.78 4.55
N TYR A 93 11.11 22.58 5.52
CA TYR A 93 10.87 22.93 6.92
C TYR A 93 11.70 24.15 7.33
N VAL A 94 11.05 25.13 7.95
CA VAL A 94 11.70 26.33 8.48
C VAL A 94 11.66 26.34 9.99
N ARG A 95 12.73 26.83 10.63
CA ARG A 95 12.78 26.94 12.08
C ARG A 95 12.15 28.25 12.53
N SER A 96 11.06 28.17 13.29
CA SER A 96 10.47 29.34 13.92
C SER A 96 11.36 29.80 15.06
N LYS A 97 11.91 31.02 14.96
CA LYS A 97 12.70 31.64 16.03
C LYS A 97 11.87 31.92 17.30
N GLN A 98 10.55 32.06 17.15
CA GLN A 98 9.64 32.42 18.23
C GLN A 98 9.16 31.19 19.02
N LEU A 99 8.99 30.05 18.36
CA LEU A 99 8.50 28.80 18.96
C LEU A 99 9.59 27.73 19.15
N GLY A 100 10.81 27.94 18.62
CA GLY A 100 11.93 27.01 18.74
C GLY A 100 11.75 25.68 17.97
N MET A 101 10.68 25.51 17.19
CA MET A 101 10.33 24.29 16.47
C MET A 101 10.48 24.42 14.95
N LYS A 102 10.65 23.28 14.25
CA LYS A 102 10.62 23.22 12.78
C LYS A 102 9.17 23.09 12.31
N LEU A 103 8.73 24.01 11.44
CA LEU A 103 7.40 24.02 10.87
C LEU A 103 7.49 23.73 9.36
N PRO A 104 6.56 22.94 8.79
CA PRO A 104 6.46 22.77 7.36
C PRO A 104 6.05 24.09 6.70
N GLU A 105 6.76 24.51 5.65
CA GLU A 105 6.50 25.76 4.91
C GLU A 105 5.85 25.46 3.56
N THR A 106 6.43 24.58 2.75
CA THR A 106 5.94 24.27 1.40
C THR A 106 6.35 22.86 1.00
N THR A 107 5.41 22.11 0.43
CA THR A 107 5.66 20.79 -0.14
C THR A 107 5.69 20.89 -1.66
N ASP A 108 6.74 20.37 -2.28
CA ASP A 108 6.81 20.18 -3.73
C ASP A 108 5.93 18.99 -4.12
N SER A 109 4.70 19.28 -4.53
CA SER A 109 3.70 18.25 -4.86
C SER A 109 4.10 17.41 -6.07
N VAL A 110 4.83 17.97 -7.04
CA VAL A 110 5.25 17.26 -8.25
C VAL A 110 6.30 16.22 -7.88
N LYS A 111 7.33 16.62 -7.14
CA LYS A 111 8.38 15.69 -6.69
C LYS A 111 7.86 14.67 -5.69
N TYR A 112 6.98 15.09 -4.79
CA TYR A 112 6.31 14.17 -3.86
C TYR A 112 5.61 13.05 -4.62
N ARG A 113 4.81 13.38 -5.63
CA ARG A 113 4.09 12.40 -6.45
C ARG A 113 5.02 11.45 -7.20
N SER A 114 6.10 11.97 -7.78
CA SER A 114 7.09 11.12 -8.46
C SER A 114 7.88 10.25 -7.48
N GLU A 115 8.11 10.71 -6.26
CA GLU A 115 8.71 9.91 -5.19
C GLU A 115 7.81 8.75 -4.77
N ILE A 116 6.49 8.96 -4.67
CA ILE A 116 5.52 7.87 -4.40
C ILE A 116 5.61 6.80 -5.48
N ILE A 117 5.59 7.18 -6.75
CA ILE A 117 5.71 6.24 -7.87
C ILE A 117 7.06 5.51 -7.82
N TYR A 118 8.16 6.23 -7.58
CA TYR A 118 9.48 5.63 -7.44
C TYR A 118 9.50 4.63 -6.29
N GLN A 119 8.96 5.01 -5.13
CA GLN A 119 8.97 4.21 -3.91
C GLN A 119 8.02 3.02 -3.95
N ALA A 120 6.97 3.05 -4.77
CA ALA A 120 6.08 1.92 -5.00
C ALA A 120 6.56 1.00 -6.12
N THR A 121 7.41 1.46 -7.05
CA THR A 121 7.94 0.59 -8.11
C THR A 121 8.81 -0.51 -7.49
N THR A 122 8.72 -1.76 -7.96
CA THR A 122 9.62 -2.84 -7.50
C THR A 122 11.08 -2.50 -7.74
N GLU A 123 11.99 -3.01 -6.89
CA GLU A 123 13.41 -2.68 -6.99
C GLU A 123 14.01 -3.06 -8.36
N ASP A 124 13.58 -4.20 -8.91
CA ASP A 124 14.01 -4.67 -10.22
C ASP A 124 13.59 -3.70 -11.34
N ASP A 125 12.35 -3.22 -11.33
CA ASP A 125 11.87 -2.30 -12.36
C ASP A 125 12.44 -0.89 -12.17
N ARG A 126 12.74 -0.45 -10.93
CA ARG A 126 13.50 0.79 -10.69
C ARG A 126 14.86 0.75 -11.39
N LYS A 127 15.60 -0.36 -11.27
CA LYS A 127 16.91 -0.52 -11.90
C LYS A 127 16.81 -0.54 -13.42
N LYS A 128 15.80 -1.22 -13.97
CA LYS A 128 15.59 -1.37 -15.42
C LYS A 128 15.08 -0.09 -16.08
N LEU A 129 14.31 0.73 -15.36
CA LEU A 129 13.65 1.93 -15.89
C LEU A 129 14.26 3.21 -15.30
N TRP A 130 13.86 3.58 -14.10
CA TRP A 130 14.13 4.92 -13.54
C TRP A 130 15.61 5.17 -13.25
N GLY A 131 16.36 4.14 -12.86
CA GLY A 131 17.79 4.19 -12.56
C GLY A 131 18.71 3.76 -13.70
N ASN A 132 18.16 3.45 -14.88
CA ASN A 132 18.92 2.90 -15.99
C ASN A 132 19.74 3.98 -16.69
N LYS A 133 21.07 3.84 -16.65
CA LYS A 133 22.01 4.82 -17.24
C LYS A 133 21.86 4.97 -18.74
N ALA A 134 21.54 3.90 -19.48
CA ALA A 134 21.31 4.00 -20.91
C ALA A 134 20.08 4.88 -21.24
N ILE A 135 19.04 4.82 -20.39
CA ILE A 135 17.86 5.70 -20.52
C ILE A 135 18.27 7.13 -20.20
N TRP A 136 19.06 7.36 -19.16
CA TRP A 136 19.50 8.70 -18.77
C TRP A 136 20.32 9.35 -19.88
N ASP A 137 21.29 8.64 -20.44
CA ASP A 137 22.15 9.12 -21.52
C ASP A 137 21.34 9.44 -22.78
N ALA A 138 20.36 8.60 -23.10
CA ALA A 138 19.45 8.83 -24.23
C ALA A 138 18.57 10.08 -24.03
N LEU A 139 18.04 10.30 -22.83
CA LEU A 139 17.25 11.50 -22.50
C LEU A 139 18.11 12.77 -22.49
N LEU A 140 19.33 12.68 -21.94
CA LEU A 140 20.32 13.77 -21.96
C LEU A 140 20.68 14.18 -23.40
N ALA A 141 20.87 13.20 -24.29
CA ALA A 141 21.13 13.45 -25.71
C ALA A 141 19.97 14.14 -26.44
N GLN A 142 18.74 14.03 -25.91
CA GLN A 142 17.56 14.76 -26.39
C GLN A 142 17.43 16.16 -25.79
N GLY A 143 18.39 16.60 -24.97
CA GLY A 143 18.41 17.92 -24.33
C GLY A 143 17.63 17.99 -23.00
N LEU A 144 17.19 16.85 -22.46
CA LEU A 144 16.52 16.81 -21.15
C LEU A 144 17.55 16.77 -20.02
N GLN A 145 17.35 17.58 -18.98
CA GLN A 145 18.24 17.61 -17.84
C GLN A 145 17.85 16.53 -16.81
N ILE A 146 18.75 15.58 -16.53
CA ILE A 146 18.56 14.49 -15.57
C ILE A 146 19.48 14.70 -14.36
N MET A 147 18.88 14.92 -13.20
CA MET A 147 19.52 15.00 -11.88
C MET A 147 19.33 13.71 -11.05
N GLY A 148 18.31 12.92 -11.37
CA GLY A 148 18.06 11.65 -10.70
C GLY A 148 16.92 10.84 -11.33
N PRO A 149 16.55 9.71 -10.71
CA PRO A 149 15.54 8.80 -11.26
C PRO A 149 14.14 9.41 -11.31
N LEU A 150 13.83 10.39 -10.45
CA LEU A 150 12.53 11.08 -10.47
C LEU A 150 12.33 11.88 -11.75
N ASP A 151 13.40 12.43 -12.34
CA ASP A 151 13.29 13.19 -13.58
C ASP A 151 12.87 12.27 -14.75
N VAL A 152 13.31 11.01 -14.74
CA VAL A 152 12.85 10.01 -15.73
C VAL A 152 11.35 9.80 -15.61
N ILE A 153 10.83 9.68 -14.39
CA ILE A 153 9.38 9.56 -14.15
C ILE A 153 8.65 10.82 -14.64
N ASP A 154 9.20 12.00 -14.36
CA ASP A 154 8.64 13.30 -14.77
C ASP A 154 8.58 13.47 -16.28
N TYR A 155 9.60 13.05 -17.01
CA TYR A 155 9.64 13.16 -18.46
C TYR A 155 8.88 12.06 -19.20
N CYS A 156 8.79 10.85 -18.61
CA CYS A 156 8.20 9.71 -19.29
C CYS A 156 6.69 9.54 -19.05
N LEU A 157 6.14 10.04 -17.95
CA LEU A 157 4.71 9.94 -17.62
C LEU A 157 3.97 11.27 -17.83
N LYS A 158 2.83 11.24 -18.53
CA LYS A 158 1.88 12.36 -18.59
C LYS A 158 1.27 12.58 -17.20
N ALA A 159 0.79 13.80 -16.92
CA ALA A 159 0.14 14.13 -15.65
C ALA A 159 -0.99 13.14 -15.28
N GLY A 160 -1.93 12.89 -16.20
CA GLY A 160 -3.00 11.93 -15.99
C GLY A 160 -2.55 10.46 -15.95
N GLU A 161 -1.37 10.13 -16.49
CA GLU A 161 -0.78 8.80 -16.28
C GLU A 161 -0.24 8.69 -14.86
N LYS A 162 0.43 9.74 -14.35
CA LYS A 162 0.87 9.77 -12.94
C LYS A 162 -0.30 9.70 -11.97
N ASP A 163 -1.42 10.38 -12.24
CA ASP A 163 -2.63 10.28 -11.42
C ASP A 163 -3.08 8.82 -11.32
N ARG A 164 -3.29 8.15 -12.46
CA ARG A 164 -3.72 6.74 -12.50
C ARG A 164 -2.76 5.78 -11.80
N VAL A 165 -1.46 6.02 -11.90
CA VAL A 165 -0.46 5.20 -11.20
C VAL A 165 -0.57 5.39 -9.69
N ILE A 166 -0.75 6.63 -9.22
CA ILE A 166 -0.93 6.92 -7.80
C ILE A 166 -2.23 6.32 -7.29
N ASP A 167 -3.34 6.44 -8.03
CA ASP A 167 -4.61 5.82 -7.66
C ASP A 167 -4.49 4.30 -7.50
N ALA A 168 -3.71 3.65 -8.38
CA ALA A 168 -3.42 2.22 -8.27
C ALA A 168 -2.56 1.90 -7.04
N ILE A 169 -1.57 2.74 -6.71
CA ILE A 169 -0.75 2.58 -5.51
C ILE A 169 -1.59 2.78 -4.25
N ASP A 170 -2.43 3.81 -4.21
CA ASP A 170 -3.32 4.15 -3.09
C ASP A 170 -4.28 2.99 -2.83
N LYS A 171 -4.95 2.48 -3.89
CA LYS A 171 -5.82 1.31 -3.80
C LYS A 171 -5.08 0.08 -3.29
N LEU A 172 -3.91 -0.23 -3.86
CA LEU A 172 -3.10 -1.37 -3.42
C LEU A 172 -2.65 -1.21 -1.95
N SER A 173 -2.45 0.02 -1.50
CA SER A 173 -2.05 0.36 -0.12
C SER A 173 -3.23 0.42 0.86
N GLY A 174 -4.45 0.07 0.44
CA GLY A 174 -5.64 0.06 1.30
C GLY A 174 -6.29 1.43 1.51
N PHE A 175 -5.95 2.44 0.70
CA PHE A 175 -6.74 3.67 0.62
C PHE A 175 -7.92 3.45 -0.33
N GLU A 176 -8.89 2.64 0.08
CA GLU A 176 -10.14 2.51 -0.67
C GLU A 176 -11.00 3.77 -0.49
N SER A 177 -11.46 4.31 -1.62
CA SER A 177 -12.47 5.37 -1.68
C SER A 177 -13.83 4.73 -1.90
N ASP A 178 -14.28 3.89 -0.95
CA ASP A 178 -15.63 3.35 -1.00
C ASP A 178 -16.64 4.45 -0.66
N LEU A 179 -17.14 5.10 -1.70
CA LEU A 179 -18.25 6.06 -1.64
C LEU A 179 -19.60 5.46 -2.06
N GLU A 180 -19.72 4.14 -2.23
CA GLU A 180 -20.99 3.43 -2.46
C GLU A 180 -20.96 2.14 -1.63
N GLU A 181 -21.83 1.85 -0.65
CA GLU A 181 -23.30 1.90 -0.68
C GLU A 181 -23.90 2.53 0.60
N VAL A 182 -24.48 3.73 0.47
CA VAL A 182 -25.61 4.16 1.33
C VAL A 182 -26.75 4.66 0.44
N ALA A 183 -27.09 3.91 -0.60
CA ALA A 183 -28.44 3.95 -1.15
C ALA A 183 -29.29 2.97 -0.32
N LYS A 184 -29.66 3.43 0.87
CA LYS A 184 -30.64 2.75 1.74
C LYS A 184 -31.96 2.59 0.99
N ASN A 185 -32.50 1.38 1.07
CA ASN A 185 -33.92 1.00 1.22
C ASN A 185 -34.99 1.77 0.44
#